data_AF-A0A7C6WKT7-F1
#
_entry.id   AF-A0A7C6WKT7-F1
#
_cell.length_a   1.000
_cell.length_b   1.000
_cell.length_c   1.000
_cell.angle_alpha   90.00
_cell.angle_beta   90.00
_cell.angle_gamma   90.00
#
_symmetry.space_group_name_H-M   'P 1'
#
loop_
_entity.id
_entity.type
_entity.pdbx_description
1 polymer ?
#
loop_
_entity_poly.entity_id
_entity_poly.type
_entity_poly.pdbx_seq_one_letter_code
_entity_poly.pdbx_strand_id
1 'polypeptide(L)'
;MKWRGRTQSSHVEDVRNKTTSRSSGSSFGIPVGSGKTGGIQIGGGIGIVLMLIMFLFGGGLGNLGSLGSSEAIVTNPNTVVTTEETALESDLRELVGVVLKDTEDVWIKIFNDYGMTYQIPKLVIYREGITSGCGYSSSAVGPYYCPADY
;
A
#
# COMPACT_ATOMS: atom_id res chain seq x y z
N MET A 1 12.77 -18.83 28.63
CA MET A 1 11.35 -18.87 29.07
C MET A 1 10.55 -19.68 28.06
N LYS A 2 9.61 -20.53 28.48
CA LYS A 2 8.72 -21.27 27.57
C LYS A 2 7.49 -20.41 27.27
N TRP A 3 7.33 -19.94 26.03
CA TRP A 3 6.24 -19.04 25.64
C TRP A 3 5.12 -19.72 24.82
N ARG A 4 5.46 -20.79 24.10
CA ARG A 4 4.50 -21.54 23.26
C ARG A 4 3.32 -22.06 24.09
N GLY A 5 2.10 -21.79 23.61
CA GLY A 5 0.85 -22.21 24.26
C GLY A 5 0.40 -21.34 25.43
N ARG A 6 1.06 -20.20 25.68
CA ARG A 6 0.58 -19.20 26.65
C ARG A 6 -0.51 -18.33 26.03
N THR A 7 -1.32 -17.72 26.90
CA THR A 7 -2.35 -16.77 26.47
C THR A 7 -1.71 -15.58 25.76
N GLN A 8 -2.23 -15.28 24.57
CA GLN A 8 -1.85 -14.10 23.78
C GLN A 8 -2.82 -12.94 24.06
N SER A 9 -2.36 -11.71 23.83
CA SER A 9 -3.23 -10.53 23.90
C SER A 9 -4.21 -10.50 22.72
N SER A 10 -5.43 -10.06 22.97
CA SER A 10 -6.44 -9.79 21.94
C SER A 10 -6.23 -8.47 21.22
N HIS A 11 -5.29 -7.63 21.67
CA HIS A 11 -5.03 -6.29 21.14
C HIS A 11 -3.90 -6.27 20.09
N VAL A 12 -3.64 -7.42 19.46
CA VAL A 12 -2.70 -7.56 18.34
C VAL A 12 -3.47 -7.58 17.03
N GLU A 13 -3.23 -6.58 16.18
CA GLU A 13 -3.75 -6.52 14.82
C GLU A 13 -2.65 -6.85 13.82
N ASP A 14 -2.88 -7.86 12.98
CA ASP A 14 -1.98 -8.21 11.89
C ASP A 14 -2.52 -7.64 10.57
N VAL A 15 -1.82 -6.64 10.04
CA VAL A 15 -2.14 -5.99 8.76
C VAL A 15 -1.10 -6.29 7.69
N ARG A 16 -0.19 -7.24 7.92
CA ARG A 16 0.88 -7.61 6.97
C ARG A 16 0.35 -8.08 5.61
N ASN A 17 -0.83 -8.70 5.62
CA ASN A 17 -1.49 -9.22 4.41
C ASN A 17 -2.61 -8.30 3.90
N LYS A 18 -2.80 -7.12 4.52
CA LYS A 18 -3.70 -6.11 3.96
C LYS A 18 -2.98 -5.53 2.75
N THR A 19 -3.32 -6.03 1.57
CA THR A 19 -3.00 -5.35 0.33
C THR A 19 -3.46 -3.92 0.47
N THR A 20 -2.52 -2.98 0.46
CA THR A 20 -2.81 -1.60 0.13
C THR A 20 -3.21 -1.61 -1.34
N SER A 21 -4.44 -2.03 -1.61
CA SER A 21 -5.16 -1.67 -2.82
C SER A 21 -5.20 -0.16 -2.78
N ARG A 22 -4.15 0.47 -3.33
CA ARG A 22 -4.26 1.76 -3.99
C ARG A 22 -5.35 1.54 -5.02
N SER A 23 -6.60 1.74 -4.63
CA SER A 23 -7.64 2.07 -5.56
C SER A 23 -7.15 3.36 -6.21
N SER A 24 -6.45 3.19 -7.33
CA SER A 24 -6.30 4.21 -8.35
C SER A 24 -7.71 4.47 -8.89
N GLY A 25 -8.52 5.13 -8.06
CA GLY A 25 -9.82 5.66 -8.40
C GLY A 25 -9.61 6.92 -9.20
N SER A 26 -9.17 6.75 -10.44
CA SER A 26 -9.27 7.75 -11.50
C SER A 26 -9.97 7.08 -12.66
N SER A 27 -11.28 6.90 -12.51
CA SER A 27 -12.20 6.71 -13.62
C SER A 27 -12.17 7.96 -14.51
N PHE A 28 -11.16 8.09 -15.36
CA PHE A 28 -11.29 8.82 -16.62
C PHE A 28 -11.83 7.83 -17.65
N GLY A 29 -13.11 7.49 -17.50
CA GLY A 29 -13.86 6.80 -18.53
C GLY A 29 -14.02 7.74 -19.71
N ILE A 30 -13.25 7.53 -20.78
CA ILE A 30 -13.64 7.99 -22.10
C ILE A 30 -14.87 7.16 -22.46
N PRO A 31 -16.07 7.75 -22.66
CA PRO A 31 -17.18 7.00 -23.21
C PRO A 31 -16.81 6.64 -24.65
N VAL A 32 -16.44 5.38 -24.88
CA VAL A 32 -16.37 4.81 -26.22
C VAL A 32 -17.80 4.61 -26.68
N GLY A 33 -18.40 5.72 -27.10
CA GLY A 33 -19.69 5.76 -27.79
C GLY A 33 -19.49 5.26 -29.21
N SER A 34 -19.94 4.03 -29.44
CA SER A 34 -20.19 3.45 -30.75
C SER A 34 -21.08 4.39 -31.57
N GLY A 35 -20.54 4.99 -32.64
CA GLY A 35 -21.38 5.75 -33.56
C GLY A 35 -20.63 6.67 -34.51
N LYS A 36 -20.55 6.23 -35.77
CA LYS A 36 -20.71 7.08 -36.96
C LYS A 36 -19.55 8.04 -37.29
N THR A 37 -18.74 7.60 -38.24
CA THR A 37 -18.37 8.35 -39.45
C THR A 37 -18.57 9.87 -39.38
N GLY A 38 -17.49 10.61 -39.19
CA GLY A 38 -17.49 12.07 -39.31
C GLY A 38 -16.10 12.60 -39.02
N GLY A 39 -15.39 12.99 -40.07
CA GLY A 39 -14.02 13.50 -39.99
C GLY A 39 -13.88 14.59 -38.95
N ILE A 40 -12.90 14.43 -38.06
CA ILE A 40 -12.45 15.50 -37.19
C ILE A 40 -11.65 16.47 -38.07
N GLN A 41 -12.35 17.47 -38.59
CA GLN A 41 -11.77 18.76 -38.97
C GLN A 41 -11.28 19.44 -37.69
N ILE A 42 -10.10 19.07 -37.21
CA ILE A 42 -9.33 19.90 -36.28
C ILE A 42 -8.91 21.15 -37.05
N GLY A 43 -9.34 22.30 -36.53
CA GLY A 43 -9.26 23.61 -37.15
C GLY A 43 -7.87 23.94 -37.72
N GLY A 44 -7.90 24.52 -38.92
CA GLY A 44 -6.73 25.02 -39.62
C GLY A 44 -5.92 25.98 -38.76
N GLY A 45 -4.63 25.71 -38.66
CA GLY A 45 -3.64 26.54 -37.97
C GLY A 45 -2.78 25.73 -37.00
N ILE A 46 -3.38 25.12 -35.97
CA ILE A 46 -2.62 24.51 -34.86
C ILE A 46 -1.99 23.18 -35.26
N GLY A 47 -2.69 22.36 -36.05
CA GLY A 47 -2.15 21.08 -36.53
C GLY A 47 -0.94 21.24 -37.44
N ILE A 48 -0.91 22.29 -38.27
CA ILE A 48 0.21 22.60 -39.17
C ILE A 48 1.41 23.09 -38.37
N VAL A 49 1.19 23.93 -37.35
CA VAL A 49 2.27 24.41 -36.46
C VAL A 49 2.91 23.24 -35.71
N LEU A 50 2.11 22.33 -35.16
CA LEU A 50 2.62 21.12 -34.49
C LEU A 50 3.40 20.23 -35.47
N MET A 51 2.90 20.04 -36.68
CA MET A 51 3.58 19.25 -37.72
C MET A 51 4.91 19.89 -38.15
N LEU A 52 4.96 21.23 -38.28
CA LEU A 52 6.18 21.97 -38.61
C LEU A 52 7.21 21.93 -37.48
N ILE A 53 6.78 22.05 -36.22
CA ILE A 53 7.66 21.88 -35.05
C ILE A 53 8.28 20.48 -35.06
N MET A 54 7.46 19.46 -35.32
CA MET A 54 7.92 18.07 -35.39
C MET A 54 8.92 17.85 -36.54
N PHE A 55 8.69 18.50 -37.69
CA PHE A 55 9.56 18.41 -38.87
C PHE A 55 10.89 19.19 -38.68
N LEU A 56 10.84 20.38 -38.06
CA LEU A 56 12.01 21.22 -37.82
C LEU A 56 12.94 20.65 -36.73
N PHE A 57 12.37 19.97 -35.72
CA PHE A 57 13.11 19.28 -34.65
C PHE A 57 13.55 17.85 -35.04
N GLY A 58 13.50 17.48 -36.32
CA GLY A 58 14.06 16.22 -36.81
C GLY A 58 13.25 14.97 -36.44
N GLY A 59 11.97 15.13 -36.06
CA GLY A 59 11.04 14.04 -35.81
C GLY A 59 10.51 13.44 -37.11
N GLY A 60 11.39 12.78 -37.87
CA GLY A 60 10.98 12.02 -39.05
C GLY A 60 9.99 10.91 -38.67
N LEU A 61 8.90 10.76 -39.43
CA LEU A 61 8.02 9.59 -39.45
C LEU A 61 8.74 8.27 -39.84
N GLY A 62 10.08 8.25 -39.88
CA GLY A 62 10.90 7.08 -40.16
C GLY A 62 11.24 6.23 -38.93
N ASN A 63 10.98 6.69 -37.70
CA ASN A 63 11.24 5.91 -36.48
C ASN A 63 9.97 5.32 -35.84
N LEU A 64 8.81 5.47 -36.47
CA LEU A 64 7.58 4.81 -36.02
C LEU A 64 7.46 3.35 -36.48
N GLY A 65 8.46 2.84 -37.22
CA GLY A 65 8.55 1.44 -37.67
C GLY A 65 9.64 0.60 -36.96
N SER A 66 10.47 1.21 -36.11
CA SER A 66 11.59 0.53 -35.41
C SER A 66 11.46 0.52 -33.89
N LEU A 67 10.40 1.11 -33.33
CA LEU A 67 10.02 0.94 -31.92
C LEU A 67 8.86 -0.08 -31.78
N GLY A 68 8.89 -1.11 -32.62
CA GLY A 68 7.94 -2.22 -32.68
C GLY A 68 8.51 -3.54 -32.15
N SER A 69 9.38 -3.50 -31.14
CA SER A 69 9.90 -4.69 -30.46
C SER A 69 10.25 -4.43 -29.00
N SER A 70 9.43 -3.67 -28.29
CA SER A 70 9.29 -3.91 -26.86
C SER A 70 8.11 -4.85 -26.72
N GLU A 71 8.41 -6.14 -26.50
CA GLU A 71 7.44 -7.10 -25.96
C GLU A 71 6.59 -6.38 -24.92
N ALA A 72 5.31 -6.22 -25.25
CA ALA A 72 4.32 -5.84 -24.28
C ALA A 72 4.28 -6.99 -23.28
N ILE A 73 5.04 -6.86 -22.19
CA ILE A 73 4.78 -7.62 -20.98
C ILE A 73 3.39 -7.17 -20.55
N VAL A 74 2.40 -7.98 -20.89
CA VAL A 74 1.08 -7.92 -20.28
C VAL A 74 1.28 -8.34 -18.83
N THR A 75 1.76 -7.41 -17.99
CA THR A 75 1.65 -7.57 -16.54
C THR A 75 0.18 -7.36 -16.23
N ASN A 76 -0.52 -8.48 -16.07
CA ASN A 76 -1.86 -8.51 -15.50
C ASN A 76 -1.80 -7.80 -14.14
N PRO A 77 -2.46 -6.64 -13.93
CA PRO A 77 -2.38 -5.92 -12.67
C PRO A 77 -3.13 -6.61 -11.51
N ASN A 78 -3.67 -7.81 -11.74
CA ASN A 78 -4.43 -8.58 -10.75
C ASN A 78 -3.63 -9.70 -10.07
N THR A 79 -2.31 -9.73 -10.15
CA THR A 79 -1.54 -10.60 -9.25
C THR A 79 -1.46 -9.95 -7.88
N VAL A 80 -2.51 -10.16 -7.08
CA VAL A 80 -2.42 -10.02 -5.63
C VAL A 80 -1.40 -11.05 -5.17
N VAL A 81 -0.15 -10.61 -4.98
CA VAL A 81 0.85 -11.42 -4.29
C VAL A 81 0.49 -11.33 -2.81
N THR A 82 -0.40 -12.21 -2.35
CA THR A 82 -0.46 -12.53 -0.93
C THR A 82 0.84 -13.25 -0.60
N THR A 83 1.78 -12.54 0.03
CA THR A 83 2.93 -13.19 0.66
C THR A 83 2.37 -14.10 1.75
N GLU A 84 2.50 -15.42 1.55
CA GLU A 84 2.10 -16.37 2.59
C GLU A 84 2.93 -16.15 3.85
N GLU A 85 2.26 -16.21 5.01
CA GLU A 85 2.93 -16.10 6.30
C GLU A 85 3.84 -17.31 6.51
N THR A 86 5.11 -17.06 6.80
CA THR A 86 6.06 -18.15 7.09
C THR A 86 5.83 -18.73 8.48
N ALA A 87 6.23 -19.98 8.70
CA ALA A 87 6.15 -20.60 10.04
C ALA A 87 6.92 -19.78 11.11
N LEU A 88 8.05 -19.17 10.73
CA LEU A 88 8.82 -18.28 11.59
C LEU A 88 8.04 -17.02 11.96
N GLU A 89 7.34 -16.42 11.00
CA GLU A 89 6.52 -15.23 11.21
C GLU A 89 5.34 -15.48 12.14
N SER A 90 4.71 -16.65 12.05
CA SER A 90 3.65 -17.07 12.95
C SER A 90 4.16 -17.28 14.37
N ASP A 91 5.31 -17.95 14.52
CA ASP A 91 5.99 -18.13 15.81
C ASP A 91 6.34 -16.78 16.46
N LEU A 92 6.84 -15.82 15.67
CA LEU A 92 7.15 -14.48 16.16
C LEU A 92 5.88 -13.69 16.53
N ARG A 93 4.80 -13.83 15.76
CA ARG A 93 3.51 -13.22 16.07
C ARG A 93 2.97 -13.72 17.41
N GLU A 94 3.02 -15.03 17.66
CA GLU A 94 2.63 -15.62 18.95
C GLU A 94 3.51 -15.09 20.09
N LEU A 95 4.84 -15.07 19.89
CA LEU A 95 5.76 -14.53 20.89
C LEU A 95 5.41 -13.10 21.28
N VAL A 96 5.20 -12.22 20.29
CA VAL A 96 4.83 -10.82 20.51
C VAL A 96 3.48 -10.73 21.24
N GLY A 97 2.50 -11.55 20.86
CA GLY A 97 1.19 -11.60 21.53
C GLY A 97 1.28 -12.01 23.00
N VAL A 98 2.16 -12.96 23.34
CA VAL A 98 2.41 -13.37 24.73
C VAL A 98 3.11 -12.26 25.51
N VAL A 99 4.12 -11.61 24.92
CA VAL A 99 4.82 -10.50 25.57
C VAL A 99 3.89 -9.32 25.84
N LEU A 100 2.99 -9.00 24.88
CA LEU A 100 1.99 -7.96 25.08
C LEU A 100 1.03 -8.33 26.22
N LYS A 101 0.54 -9.58 26.27
CA LYS A 101 -0.34 -10.05 27.33
C LYS A 101 0.29 -9.94 28.72
N ASP A 102 1.54 -10.36 28.84
CA ASP A 102 2.30 -10.26 30.09
C ASP A 102 2.47 -8.79 30.52
N THR A 103 2.68 -7.90 29.54
CA THR A 103 2.80 -6.46 29.77
C THR A 103 1.47 -5.87 30.27
N GLU A 104 0.36 -6.22 29.62
CA GLU A 104 -0.99 -5.82 30.04
C GLU A 104 -1.28 -6.26 31.48
N ASP A 105 -1.00 -7.51 31.83
CA ASP A 105 -1.29 -8.03 33.18
C ASP A 105 -0.50 -7.31 34.27
N VAL A 106 0.78 -7.00 34.00
CA VAL A 106 1.63 -6.24 34.92
C VAL A 106 1.08 -4.83 35.10
N TRP A 107 0.80 -4.12 34.01
CA TRP A 107 0.38 -2.72 34.09
C TRP A 107 -1.04 -2.53 34.60
N ILE A 108 -1.98 -3.43 34.27
CA ILE A 108 -3.32 -3.44 34.85
C ILE A 108 -3.23 -3.54 36.37
N LYS A 109 -2.40 -4.46 36.88
CA LYS A 109 -2.20 -4.61 38.33
C LYS A 109 -1.64 -3.34 38.95
N ILE A 110 -0.55 -2.81 38.39
CA ILE A 110 0.10 -1.60 38.90
C ILE A 110 -0.89 -0.42 38.91
N PHE A 111 -1.61 -0.17 37.82
CA PHE A 111 -2.56 0.94 37.76
C PHE A 111 -3.69 0.79 38.78
N ASN A 112 -4.22 -0.43 38.94
CA ASN A 112 -5.23 -0.71 39.96
C ASN A 112 -4.72 -0.43 41.38
N ASP A 113 -3.45 -0.74 41.69
CA ASP A 113 -2.84 -0.46 42.99
C ASP A 113 -2.78 1.05 43.29
N TYR A 114 -2.73 1.90 42.25
CA TYR A 114 -2.79 3.37 42.35
C TYR A 114 -4.19 3.95 42.14
N GLY A 115 -5.24 3.13 42.04
CA GLY A 115 -6.61 3.59 41.78
C GLY A 115 -6.81 4.22 40.39
N MET A 116 -5.94 3.89 39.44
CA MET A 116 -5.99 4.35 38.05
C MET A 116 -6.47 3.23 37.12
N THR A 117 -6.94 3.60 35.93
CA THR A 117 -7.29 2.64 34.88
C THR A 117 -6.21 2.62 33.81
N TYR A 118 -5.64 1.44 33.56
CA TYR A 118 -4.69 1.25 32.47
C TYR A 118 -5.43 1.20 31.13
N GLN A 119 -5.04 2.05 30.19
CA GLN A 119 -5.53 2.00 28.82
C GLN A 119 -4.71 0.97 28.05
N ILE A 120 -5.38 -0.08 27.56
CA ILE A 120 -4.69 -1.18 26.90
C ILE A 120 -4.26 -0.75 25.50
N PRO A 121 -2.94 -0.80 25.17
CA PRO A 121 -2.46 -0.36 23.87
C PRO A 121 -2.81 -1.37 22.78
N LYS A 122 -3.01 -0.85 21.56
CA LYS A 122 -3.12 -1.66 20.35
C LYS A 122 -1.74 -1.87 19.74
N LEU A 123 -1.39 -3.12 19.43
CA LEU A 123 -0.16 -3.49 18.72
C LEU A 123 -0.49 -3.87 17.29
N VAL A 124 0.06 -3.15 16.32
CA VAL A 124 -0.18 -3.38 14.89
C VAL A 124 1.08 -3.94 14.24
N ILE A 125 0.96 -5.12 13.62
CA ILE A 125 2.03 -5.76 12.84
C ILE A 125 1.80 -5.48 11.37
N TYR A 126 2.77 -4.90 10.68
CA TYR A 126 2.64 -4.45 9.28
C TYR A 126 3.89 -4.79 8.44
N ARG A 127 3.76 -4.71 7.11
CA ARG A 127 4.88 -4.77 6.15
C ARG A 127 5.06 -3.40 5.50
N GLU A 128 6.29 -3.02 5.17
CA GLU A 128 6.70 -1.78 4.49
C GLU A 128 6.42 -0.46 5.25
N GLY A 129 5.19 -0.26 5.72
CA GLY A 129 4.80 0.92 6.48
C GLY A 129 3.33 0.91 6.93
N ILE A 130 3.01 1.87 7.78
CA ILE A 130 1.67 2.09 8.34
C ILE A 130 1.35 3.59 8.34
N THR A 131 0.10 3.94 8.03
CA THR A 131 -0.40 5.30 8.23
C THR A 131 -1.04 5.39 9.61
N SER A 132 -0.52 6.30 10.44
CA SER A 132 -0.98 6.61 11.80
C SER A 132 -1.58 8.01 11.87
N GLY A 133 -2.11 8.39 13.03
CA GLY A 133 -2.55 9.77 13.32
C GLY A 133 -1.43 10.81 13.21
N CYS A 134 -0.16 10.38 13.25
CA CYS A 134 1.02 11.24 13.14
C CYS A 134 1.62 11.27 11.72
N GLY A 135 1.02 10.53 10.77
CA GLY A 135 1.48 10.41 9.39
C GLY A 135 1.92 8.99 9.01
N TYR A 136 2.57 8.89 7.84
CA TYR A 136 3.09 7.62 7.34
C TYR A 136 4.44 7.28 7.99
N SER A 137 4.55 6.06 8.53
CA SER A 137 5.79 5.51 9.07
C SER A 137 6.21 4.29 8.27
N SER A 138 7.49 4.19 7.92
CA SER A 138 8.08 3.02 7.27
C SER A 138 8.54 1.98 8.31
N SER A 139 8.53 0.70 7.94
CA SER A 139 9.12 -0.37 8.76
C SER A 139 10.64 -0.29 8.90
N ALA A 140 11.31 0.56 8.11
CA ALA A 140 12.77 0.74 8.15
C ALA A 140 13.28 1.43 9.43
N VAL A 141 12.42 2.15 10.15
CA VAL A 141 12.80 2.93 11.35
C VAL A 141 12.49 2.24 12.68
N GLY A 142 12.10 0.96 12.64
CA GLY A 142 11.82 0.15 13.84
C GLY A 142 10.39 0.29 14.35
N PRO A 143 10.09 -0.27 15.55
CA PRO A 143 8.76 -0.17 16.14
C PRO A 143 8.37 1.29 16.34
N TYR A 144 7.20 1.63 15.84
CA TYR A 144 6.72 3.01 15.76
C TYR A 144 5.59 3.22 16.75
N TYR A 145 5.65 4.33 17.49
CA TYR A 145 4.58 4.77 18.38
C TYR A 145 4.11 6.16 17.96
N CYS A 146 2.81 6.28 17.68
CA CYS A 146 2.16 7.56 17.49
C CYS A 146 1.24 7.86 18.68
N PRO A 147 1.48 8.95 19.42
CA PRO A 147 0.61 9.37 20.50
C PRO A 147 -0.81 9.74 20.08
N ALA A 148 -1.16 9.79 18.79
CA ALA A 148 -2.52 10.09 18.33
C ALA A 148 -3.36 8.83 17.99
N ASP A 149 -2.80 7.63 18.17
CA ASP A 149 -3.47 6.35 17.84
C ASP A 149 -4.21 5.72 19.05
N TYR A 150 -4.40 6.47 20.15
CA TYR A 150 -5.11 6.02 21.36
C TYR A 150 -6.64 6.05 21.24
#